data_AF-A0A1F3VXI9-F1
#
_entry.id   AF-A0A1F3VXI9-F1
#
_cell.length_a   1.000
_cell.length_b   1.000
_cell.length_c   1.000
_cell.angle_alpha   90.00
_cell.angle_beta   90.00
_cell.angle_gamma   90.00
#
_symmetry.space_group_name_H-M   'P 1'
#
loop_
_entity.id
_entity.type
_entity.pdbx_description
1 polymer ?
#
loop_
_entity_poly.entity_id
_entity_poly.type
_entity_poly.pdbx_seq_one_letter_code
_entity_poly.pdbx_strand_id
1 'polypeptide(L)'
;MKIDDAIQTRFESASMRAVVNVRYTANFLASLSNNFMSKYDLTMPQFNILRILRGAGDVMAVNTIKERMVEKSPNTTRLMDKLIDKGFISRERCENDRR
;
A
#
# COMPACT_ATOMS: atom_id res chain seq x y z
N MET A 1 -12.40 -10.93 -21.94
CA MET A 1 -13.31 -9.89 -21.42
C MET A 1 -12.85 -8.53 -21.94
N LYS A 2 -13.71 -7.72 -22.55
CA LYS A 2 -13.38 -6.33 -22.91
C LYS A 2 -13.71 -5.41 -21.73
N ILE A 3 -12.88 -4.40 -21.49
CA ILE A 3 -13.08 -3.46 -20.36
C ILE A 3 -14.39 -2.69 -20.49
N ASP A 4 -14.81 -2.39 -21.73
CA ASP A 4 -16.07 -1.74 -22.09
C ASP A 4 -17.29 -2.44 -21.47
N ASP A 5 -17.30 -3.78 -21.53
CA ASP A 5 -18.40 -4.60 -21.02
C ASP A 5 -18.35 -4.66 -19.48
N ALA A 6 -17.14 -4.72 -18.91
CA ALA A 6 -16.92 -4.85 -17.47
C ALA A 6 -17.34 -3.60 -16.68
N ILE A 7 -17.22 -2.41 -17.29
CA ILE A 7 -17.62 -1.14 -16.65
C ILE A 7 -18.79 -0.45 -17.37
N GLN A 8 -19.41 -1.11 -18.33
CA GLN A 8 -20.57 -0.65 -19.10
C GLN A 8 -20.38 0.75 -19.69
N THR A 9 -19.27 0.96 -20.42
CA THR A 9 -18.96 2.26 -21.02
C THR A 9 -18.47 2.14 -22.46
N ARG A 10 -18.59 3.24 -23.21
CA ARG A 10 -17.98 3.41 -24.53
C ARG A 10 -16.87 4.45 -24.44
N PHE A 11 -15.71 4.12 -24.97
CA PHE A 11 -14.56 5.03 -24.98
C PHE A 11 -14.49 5.83 -26.28
N GLU A 12 -14.24 7.13 -26.15
CA GLU A 12 -14.05 8.05 -27.29
C GLU A 12 -12.71 7.85 -28.00
N SER A 13 -11.72 7.26 -27.32
CA SER A 13 -10.40 6.97 -27.91
C SER A 13 -9.75 5.70 -27.33
N ALA A 14 -8.86 5.09 -28.12
CA ALA A 14 -8.06 3.95 -27.69
C ALA A 14 -7.15 4.29 -26.49
N SER A 15 -6.60 5.51 -26.45
CA SER A 15 -5.74 5.98 -25.35
C SER A 15 -6.51 6.06 -24.02
N MET A 16 -7.74 6.59 -24.05
CA MET A 16 -8.58 6.65 -22.85
C MET A 16 -8.95 5.23 -22.36
N ARG A 17 -9.30 4.34 -23.29
CA ARG A 17 -9.56 2.92 -22.99
C ARG A 17 -8.35 2.27 -22.32
N ALA A 18 -7.14 2.52 -22.83
CA ALA A 18 -5.91 1.96 -22.28
C ALA A 18 -5.66 2.42 -20.83
N VAL A 19 -5.79 3.71 -20.55
CA VAL A 19 -5.62 4.26 -19.18
C VAL A 19 -6.59 3.61 -18.21
N VAL A 20 -7.87 3.49 -18.59
CA VAL A 20 -8.88 2.87 -17.73
C VAL A 20 -8.62 1.37 -17.55
N ASN A 21 -8.20 0.66 -18.60
CA ASN A 21 -7.88 -0.76 -18.51
C ASN A 21 -6.70 -1.04 -17.56
N VAL A 22 -5.65 -0.21 -17.62
CA VAL A 22 -4.50 -0.31 -16.69
C VAL A 22 -4.95 -0.09 -15.25
N ARG A 23 -5.75 0.95 -14.98
CA ARG A 23 -6.28 1.24 -13.64
C ARG A 23 -7.19 0.13 -13.12
N TYR A 24 -8.09 -0.37 -13.96
CA TYR A 24 -8.98 -1.48 -13.62
C TYR A 24 -8.19 -2.73 -13.24
N THR A 25 -7.19 -3.08 -14.05
CA THR A 25 -6.31 -4.22 -13.81
C THR A 25 -5.51 -4.04 -12.52
N ALA A 26 -4.95 -2.84 -12.28
CA ALA A 26 -4.23 -2.54 -11.05
C ALA A 26 -5.12 -2.70 -9.80
N ASN A 27 -6.35 -2.18 -9.84
CA ASN A 27 -7.32 -2.31 -8.74
C ASN A 27 -7.73 -3.76 -8.49
N PHE A 28 -7.90 -4.55 -9.55
CA PHE A 28 -8.18 -5.97 -9.45
C PHE A 28 -7.03 -6.72 -8.76
N LEU A 29 -5.78 -6.48 -9.18
CA LEU A 29 -4.60 -7.07 -8.56
C LEU A 29 -4.43 -6.62 -7.09
N ALA A 30 -4.67 -5.34 -6.79
CA ALA A 30 -4.65 -4.83 -5.42
C ALA A 30 -5.70 -5.51 -4.53
N SER A 31 -6.90 -5.76 -5.07
CA SER A 31 -7.97 -6.46 -4.36
C SER A 31 -7.60 -7.92 -4.08
N LEU A 32 -7.06 -8.63 -5.07
CA LEU A 32 -6.55 -9.99 -4.88
C LEU A 32 -5.43 -10.04 -3.83
N SER A 33 -4.50 -9.09 -3.89
CA SER A 33 -3.37 -9.01 -2.96
C SER A 33 -3.84 -8.74 -1.52
N ASN A 34 -4.80 -7.82 -1.33
CA ASN A 34 -5.42 -7.57 -0.03
C ASN A 34 -6.16 -8.81 0.51
N ASN A 35 -6.92 -9.51 -0.34
CA ASN A 35 -7.63 -10.74 0.04
C ASN A 35 -6.67 -11.88 0.40
N PHE A 36 -5.51 -11.95 -0.26
CA PHE A 36 -4.47 -12.90 0.13
C PHE A 36 -3.87 -12.53 1.49
N MET A 37 -3.57 -11.25 1.67
CA MET A 37 -2.91 -10.73 2.87
C MET A 37 -3.80 -10.80 4.12
N SER A 38 -5.13 -10.78 3.97
CA SER A 38 -6.07 -10.90 5.09
C SER A 38 -5.94 -12.24 5.85
N LYS A 39 -5.40 -13.29 5.22
CA LYS A 39 -5.06 -14.57 5.89
C LYS A 39 -4.03 -14.40 7.00
N TYR A 40 -3.24 -13.33 6.93
CA TYR A 40 -2.22 -12.97 7.91
C TYR A 40 -2.67 -11.79 8.80
N ASP A 41 -3.95 -11.45 8.75
CA ASP A 41 -4.51 -10.25 9.40
C ASP A 41 -3.72 -8.98 9.00
N LEU A 42 -3.41 -8.85 7.71
CA LEU A 42 -2.66 -7.71 7.18
C LEU A 42 -3.37 -7.14 5.95
N THR A 43 -3.06 -5.88 5.66
CA THR A 43 -3.43 -5.21 4.41
C THR A 43 -2.18 -4.96 3.58
N MET A 44 -2.34 -4.75 2.27
CA MET A 44 -1.20 -4.45 1.39
C MET A 44 -0.42 -3.20 1.81
N PRO A 45 -1.05 -2.10 2.27
CA PRO A 45 -0.31 -0.96 2.83
C PRO A 45 0.51 -1.30 4.07
N GLN A 46 -0.01 -2.15 4.98
CA GLN A 46 0.75 -2.62 6.14
C GLN A 46 1.92 -3.52 5.72
N PHE A 47 1.68 -4.45 4.80
CA PHE A 47 2.74 -5.28 4.24
C PHE A 47 3.82 -4.45 3.54
N ASN A 48 3.45 -3.35 2.86
CA ASN A 48 4.40 -2.44 2.25
C ASN A 48 5.35 -1.81 3.28
N ILE A 49 4.84 -1.42 4.45
CA ILE A 49 5.67 -0.92 5.57
C ILE A 49 6.65 -2.01 6.01
N LEU A 50 6.16 -3.24 6.24
CA LEU A 50 7.02 -4.37 6.63
C LEU A 50 8.10 -4.67 5.59
N ARG A 51 7.76 -4.61 4.29
CA ARG A 51 8.70 -4.80 3.18
C ARG A 51 9.78 -3.71 3.16
N ILE A 52 9.40 -2.45 3.41
CA ILE A 52 10.34 -1.32 3.46
C ILE A 52 11.32 -1.51 4.63
N LEU A 53 10.82 -1.83 5.82
CA LEU A 53 11.64 -2.08 7.00
C LEU A 53 12.57 -3.29 6.80
N ARG A 54 12.05 -4.39 6.24
CA ARG A 54 12.86 -5.57 5.90
C ARG A 54 13.99 -5.24 4.92
N GLY A 55 13.73 -4.40 3.93
CA GLY A 55 14.75 -3.98 2.95
C GLY A 55 15.77 -2.99 3.51
N ALA A 56 15.41 -2.24 4.56
CA ALA A 56 16.33 -1.37 5.27
C ALA A 56 17.33 -2.15 6.12
N GLY A 57 16.86 -3.21 6.78
CA GLY A 57 17.67 -4.04 7.68
C GLY A 57 18.03 -3.38 9.01
N ASP A 58 17.55 -2.16 9.26
CA ASP A 58 17.84 -1.36 10.45
C ASP A 58 16.65 -0.41 10.77
N VAL A 59 16.73 0.28 11.91
CA VAL A 59 15.77 1.29 12.35
C VAL A 59 15.63 2.38 11.29
N MET A 60 14.39 2.82 11.04
CA MET A 60 14.08 3.80 10.00
C MET A 60 13.16 4.90 10.50
N ALA A 61 13.47 6.14 10.12
CA ALA A 61 12.61 7.28 10.39
C ALA A 61 11.24 7.14 9.70
N VAL A 62 10.18 7.47 10.44
CA VAL A 62 8.78 7.37 9.96
C VAL A 62 8.55 8.13 8.65
N ASN A 63 9.18 9.30 8.48
CA ASN A 63 9.03 10.09 7.26
C ASN A 63 9.65 9.39 6.04
N THR A 64 10.79 8.73 6.21
CA THR A 64 11.42 7.92 5.16
C THR A 64 10.54 6.74 4.76
N ILE A 65 9.85 6.11 5.72
CA ILE A 65 8.87 5.05 5.43
C ILE A 65 7.74 5.60 4.54
N LYS A 66 7.17 6.77 4.91
CA LYS A 66 6.10 7.43 4.14
C LYS A 66 6.53 7.75 2.70
N GLU A 67 7.76 8.20 2.51
CA GLU A 67 8.32 8.52 1.19
C GLU A 67 8.51 7.28 0.31
N ARG A 68 8.88 6.14 0.91
CA ARG A 68 9.12 4.87 0.20
C ARG A 68 7.84 4.05 -0.04
N MET A 69 6.69 4.48 0.48
CA MET A 69 5.43 3.80 0.20
C MET A 69 5.06 3.91 -1.28
N VAL A 70 4.90 2.75 -1.93
CA VAL A 70 4.32 2.64 -3.28
C VAL A 70 2.99 3.39 -3.41
N GLU A 71 2.07 3.17 -2.47
CA GLU A 71 0.82 3.91 -2.37
C GLU A 71 0.88 4.84 -1.16
N LYS A 72 0.93 6.16 -1.41
CA LYS A 72 0.91 7.15 -0.33
C LYS A 72 -0.45 7.11 0.37
N SER A 73 -0.43 6.89 1.68
CA SER A 73 -1.62 6.94 2.51
C SER A 73 -1.51 8.10 3.50
N PRO A 74 -2.56 8.94 3.66
CA PRO A 74 -2.58 9.91 4.77
C PRO A 74 -2.63 9.21 6.13
N ASN A 75 -2.98 7.91 6.16
CA ASN A 75 -3.17 7.13 7.37
C ASN A 75 -1.95 6.28 7.76
N THR A 76 -0.75 6.54 7.22
CA THR A 76 0.44 5.70 7.48
C THR A 76 0.74 5.52 8.98
N THR A 77 0.55 6.56 9.80
CA THR A 77 0.72 6.45 11.27
C THR A 77 -0.19 5.37 11.86
N ARG A 78 -1.48 5.38 11.51
CA ARG A 78 -2.46 4.39 11.96
C ARG A 78 -2.16 2.98 11.44
N LEU A 79 -1.58 2.85 10.24
CA LEU A 79 -1.13 1.55 9.73
C LEU A 79 0.03 1.00 10.57
N MET A 80 0.99 1.85 10.95
CA MET A 80 2.08 1.47 11.85
C MET A 80 1.60 1.14 13.25
N ASP A 81 0.67 1.92 13.83
CA ASP A 81 0.11 1.62 15.16
C ASP A 81 -0.50 0.21 15.18
N LYS A 82 -1.31 -0.13 14.17
CA LYS A 82 -1.87 -1.48 14.03
C LYS A 82 -0.81 -2.57 13.85
N LEU A 83 0.37 -2.26 13.30
CA LEU A 83 1.46 -3.23 13.18
C LEU A 83 2.19 -3.41 14.51
N ILE A 84 2.29 -2.36 15.32
CA ILE A 84 2.83 -2.41 16.69
C ILE A 84 1.90 -3.25 17.58
N ASP A 85 0.59 -3.01 17.51
CA ASP A 85 -0.40 -3.76 18.28
C ASP A 85 -0.34 -5.28 17.97
N LYS A 86 0.06 -5.64 16.75
CA LYS A 86 0.25 -7.02 16.30
C LYS A 86 1.65 -7.58 16.60
N GLY A 87 2.54 -6.77 17.17
CA GLY A 87 3.92 -7.15 17.48
C GLY A 87 4.84 -7.31 16.26
N PHE A 88 4.47 -6.78 15.09
CA PHE A 88 5.29 -6.89 13.88
C PHE A 88 6.40 -5.85 13.79
N ILE A 89 6.22 -4.70 14.44
CA ILE A 89 7.22 -3.61 14.49
C ILE A 89 7.22 -2.99 15.88
N SER A 90 8.31 -2.32 16.23
CA SER A 90 8.42 -1.45 17.42
C SER A 90 8.71 -0.01 17.00
N ARG A 91 8.55 0.93 17.95
CA ARG A 91 9.01 2.30 17.80
C ARG A 91 10.07 2.59 18.84
N GLU A 92 11.15 3.21 18.39
CA GLU A 92 12.16 3.78 19.28
C GLU A 92 12.04 5.29 19.26
N ARG A 93 12.14 5.92 20.44
CA ARG A 93 12.26 7.36 20.53
C ARG A 93 13.70 7.72 20.20
N CYS A 94 13.89 8.60 19.24
CA CYS A 94 15.20 9.19 19.00
C CYS A 94 15.46 10.21 20.12
N GLU A 95 16.48 10.01 20.95
CA GLU A 95 16.80 10.97 22.03
C GLU A 95 17.17 12.36 21.50
N ASN A 96 17.59 12.44 20.24
CA ASN A 96 17.99 13.67 19.55
C ASN A 96 16.86 14.41 18.82
N ASP A 97 15.67 13.82 18.68
CA ASP A 97 14.54 14.50 18.05
C ASP A 97 13.25 14.24 18.85
N ARG A 98 12.79 15.28 19.55
CA ARG A 98 11.67 15.26 20.51
C ARG A 98 10.29 15.30 19.83
N ARG A 99 10.19 14.92 18.55
CA ARG A 99 8.94 14.91 17.78
C ARG A 99 8.45 13.50 17.45
#